data_AF-A0A0P9U2Y4-F1
#
_entry.id   AF-A0A0P9U2Y4-F1
#
_cell.length_a   1.000
_cell.length_b   1.000
_cell.length_c   1.000
_cell.angle_alpha   90.00
_cell.angle_beta   90.00
_cell.angle_gamma   90.00
#
_symmetry.space_group_name_H-M   'P 1'
#
loop_
_entity.id
_entity.type
_entity.pdbx_description
1 polymer ?
#
loop_
_entity_poly.entity_id
_entity_poly.type
_entity_poly.pdbx_seq_one_letter_code
_entity_poly.pdbx_strand_id
1 'polypeptide(L)'
;MAQSQALDAIESFLELERRFSKFCEVVTFISAHSRVHSPVLAGILLECGSLSESIFKSALDNARYDSVAGIAAIRAKRYATKSPYYNINDSRSVFRSDQFYAKKVWYIPRSDSSFPWHAWQQKTKNPTWWASYNNVKHDRFGNISQAKLGTVMHAMEATFLSLIQTLDFREDLIKLGIIRSPTLNVAELLASATSWEPLPTAGIVFAKTQLFGYKFKTAGSLENATDISVFL
;
A
#
# COMPACT_ATOMS: atom_id res chain seq x y z
N MET A 1 1.90 22.77 -1.27
CA MET A 1 1.46 21.87 -2.35
C MET A 1 1.69 20.39 -2.01
N ALA A 2 2.87 19.96 -1.56
CA ALA A 2 3.08 18.55 -1.17
C ALA A 2 2.20 18.09 0.03
N GLN A 3 2.02 18.96 1.03
CA GLN A 3 1.24 18.62 2.24
C GLN A 3 -0.26 18.39 1.97
N SER A 4 -0.86 19.05 0.96
CA SER A 4 -2.27 18.79 0.61
C SER A 4 -2.42 17.43 -0.07
N GLN A 5 -1.45 17.04 -0.90
CA GLN A 5 -1.49 15.76 -1.63
C GLN A 5 -1.37 14.54 -0.69
N ALA A 6 -0.63 14.67 0.41
CA ALA A 6 -0.51 13.63 1.43
C ALA A 6 -1.86 13.35 2.10
N LEU A 7 -2.52 14.40 2.61
CA LEU A 7 -3.82 14.28 3.26
C LEU A 7 -4.89 13.76 2.28
N ASP A 8 -4.90 14.25 1.04
CA ASP A 8 -5.83 13.77 0.00
C ASP A 8 -5.65 12.26 -0.27
N ALA A 9 -4.41 11.77 -0.32
CA ALA A 9 -4.12 10.35 -0.51
C ALA A 9 -4.56 9.49 0.69
N ILE A 10 -4.37 10.00 1.92
CA ILE A 10 -4.80 9.31 3.14
C ILE A 10 -6.32 9.25 3.21
N GLU A 11 -7.03 10.37 3.01
CA GLU A 11 -8.49 10.40 3.03
C GLU A 11 -9.09 9.54 1.90
N SER A 12 -8.48 9.56 0.70
CA SER A 12 -8.89 8.68 -0.39
C SER A 12 -8.80 7.20 0.00
N PHE A 13 -7.76 6.79 0.72
CA PHE A 13 -7.64 5.43 1.21
C PHE A 13 -8.69 5.10 2.28
N LEU A 14 -8.93 6.01 3.23
CA LEU A 14 -9.93 5.80 4.29
C LEU A 14 -11.37 5.72 3.71
N GLU A 15 -11.68 6.47 2.66
CA GLU A 15 -12.93 6.34 1.90
C GLU A 15 -13.06 4.96 1.25
N LEU A 16 -12.00 4.47 0.59
CA LEU A 16 -11.98 3.12 0.01
C LEU A 16 -12.23 2.05 1.07
N GLU A 17 -11.61 2.20 2.23
CA GLU A 17 -11.78 1.30 3.37
C GLU A 17 -13.21 1.31 3.90
N ARG A 18 -13.84 2.49 3.99
CA ARG A 18 -15.24 2.64 4.40
C ARG A 18 -16.19 1.96 3.41
N ARG A 19 -16.00 2.16 2.12
CA ARG A 19 -16.80 1.52 1.06
C ARG A 19 -16.63 0.01 1.02
N PHE A 20 -15.40 -0.47 1.19
CA PHE A 20 -15.12 -1.90 1.26
C PHE A 20 -15.75 -2.54 2.50
N SER A 21 -15.64 -1.88 3.66
CA SER A 21 -16.29 -2.32 4.90
C SER A 21 -17.80 -2.39 4.74
N LYS A 22 -18.41 -1.35 4.14
CA LYS A 22 -19.85 -1.33 3.86
C LYS A 22 -20.29 -2.45 2.92
N PHE A 23 -19.48 -2.78 1.91
CA PHE A 23 -19.73 -3.95 1.06
C PHE A 23 -19.66 -5.26 1.86
N CYS A 24 -18.68 -5.37 2.77
CA CYS A 24 -18.48 -6.56 3.60
C CYS A 24 -19.56 -6.80 4.66
N GLU A 25 -20.35 -5.77 5.02
CA GLU A 25 -21.57 -5.94 5.83
C GLU A 25 -22.62 -6.79 5.11
N VAL A 26 -22.67 -6.73 3.78
CA VAL A 26 -23.61 -7.51 2.95
C VAL A 26 -22.99 -8.83 2.49
N VAL A 27 -21.72 -8.80 2.05
CA VAL A 27 -20.98 -9.96 1.57
C VAL A 27 -19.75 -10.15 2.43
N THR A 28 -19.88 -10.96 3.49
CA THR A 28 -18.77 -11.20 4.43
C THR A 28 -17.52 -11.68 3.69
N PHE A 29 -16.36 -11.12 4.03
CA PHE A 29 -15.08 -11.57 3.50
C PHE A 29 -14.73 -12.95 4.06
N ILE A 30 -15.11 -14.01 3.35
CA ILE A 30 -14.75 -15.41 3.63
C ILE A 30 -14.28 -16.07 2.33
N SER A 31 -13.52 -17.17 2.44
CA SER A 31 -12.99 -17.90 1.28
C SER A 31 -14.08 -18.27 0.26
N ALA A 32 -15.26 -18.69 0.73
CA ALA A 32 -16.42 -19.01 -0.12
C ALA A 32 -16.92 -17.82 -0.95
N HIS A 33 -16.77 -16.59 -0.46
CA HIS A 33 -17.20 -15.37 -1.15
C HIS A 33 -16.08 -14.69 -1.93
N SER A 34 -14.86 -15.22 -1.92
CA SER A 34 -13.69 -14.61 -2.58
C SER A 34 -13.88 -14.35 -4.08
N ARG A 35 -14.81 -15.07 -4.73
CA ARG A 35 -15.12 -14.94 -6.16
C ARG A 35 -16.30 -14.02 -6.48
N VAL A 36 -17.02 -13.52 -5.47
CA VAL A 36 -18.09 -12.54 -5.65
C VAL A 36 -17.51 -11.29 -6.31
N HIS A 37 -18.14 -10.80 -7.37
CA HIS A 37 -17.78 -9.56 -8.04
C HIS A 37 -19.00 -8.65 -8.11
N SER A 38 -18.77 -7.34 -8.20
CA SER A 38 -19.85 -6.36 -8.31
C SER A 38 -19.33 -5.07 -8.95
N PRO A 39 -20.21 -4.21 -9.48
CA PRO A 39 -19.83 -2.86 -9.91
C PRO A 39 -19.17 -2.04 -8.79
N VAL A 40 -19.57 -2.25 -7.53
CA VAL A 40 -18.97 -1.59 -6.37
C VAL A 40 -17.51 -2.02 -6.20
N LEU A 41 -17.24 -3.33 -6.26
CA LEU A 41 -15.89 -3.89 -6.17
C LEU A 41 -15.02 -3.44 -7.36
N ALA A 42 -15.59 -3.31 -8.55
CA ALA A 42 -14.87 -2.77 -9.71
C ALA A 42 -14.47 -1.29 -9.50
N GLY A 43 -15.34 -0.48 -8.91
CA GLY A 43 -15.01 0.89 -8.51
C GLY A 43 -13.85 0.94 -7.52
N ILE A 44 -13.94 0.17 -6.43
CA ILE A 44 -12.89 0.10 -5.40
C ILE A 44 -11.56 -0.37 -6.03
N LEU A 45 -11.57 -1.42 -6.87
CA LEU A 45 -10.36 -1.92 -7.53
C LEU A 45 -9.65 -0.86 -8.38
N LEU A 46 -10.43 -0.10 -9.16
CA LEU A 46 -9.89 0.95 -10.02
C LEU A 46 -9.26 2.09 -9.22
N GLU A 47 -9.90 2.48 -8.13
CA GLU A 47 -9.41 3.52 -7.24
C GLU A 47 -8.18 3.07 -6.45
N CYS A 48 -8.14 1.82 -5.95
CA CYS A 48 -6.92 1.24 -5.35
C CYS A 48 -5.74 1.25 -6.33
N GLY A 49 -5.96 0.77 -7.57
CA GLY A 49 -4.92 0.74 -8.59
C GLY A 49 -4.41 2.14 -8.94
N SER A 50 -5.33 3.08 -9.15
CA SER A 50 -5.01 4.49 -9.44
C SER A 50 -4.28 5.17 -8.27
N LEU A 51 -4.76 4.99 -7.03
CA LEU A 51 -4.16 5.57 -5.84
C LEU A 51 -2.76 5.02 -5.60
N SER A 52 -2.58 3.70 -5.71
CA SER A 52 -1.25 3.07 -5.59
C SER A 52 -0.27 3.62 -6.62
N GLU A 53 -0.72 3.84 -7.86
CA GLU A 53 0.10 4.43 -8.92
C GLU A 53 0.51 5.88 -8.59
N SER A 54 -0.44 6.70 -8.10
CA SER A 54 -0.17 8.08 -7.67
C SER A 54 0.79 8.13 -6.48
N ILE A 55 0.62 7.26 -5.49
CA ILE A 55 1.51 7.12 -4.34
C ILE A 55 2.93 6.81 -4.80
N PHE A 56 3.11 5.79 -5.66
CA PHE A 56 4.43 5.44 -6.17
C PHE A 56 5.07 6.53 -7.01
N LYS A 57 4.27 7.25 -7.81
CA LYS A 57 4.76 8.42 -8.54
C LYS A 57 5.27 9.47 -7.58
N SER A 58 4.52 9.82 -6.53
CA SER A 58 4.97 10.76 -5.49
C SER A 58 6.28 10.31 -4.85
N ALA A 59 6.31 9.07 -4.36
CA ALA A 59 7.45 8.50 -3.64
C ALA A 59 8.74 8.45 -4.48
N LEU A 60 8.62 8.32 -5.81
CA LEU A 60 9.75 8.20 -6.73
C LEU A 60 10.72 9.39 -6.66
N ASP A 61 10.20 10.60 -6.41
CA ASP A 61 11.01 11.82 -6.37
C ASP A 61 11.76 11.98 -5.04
N ASN A 62 11.54 11.09 -4.07
CA ASN A 62 12.25 11.11 -2.80
C ASN A 62 13.75 10.81 -3.01
N ALA A 63 14.61 11.62 -2.39
CA ALA A 63 16.06 11.55 -2.52
C ALA A 63 16.66 10.19 -2.12
N ARG A 64 15.96 9.36 -1.34
CA ARG A 64 16.42 7.99 -1.03
C ARG A 64 16.70 7.18 -2.29
N TYR A 65 15.89 7.37 -3.32
CA TYR A 65 16.00 6.58 -4.54
C TYR A 65 17.10 7.09 -5.48
N ASP A 66 17.85 8.13 -5.13
CA ASP A 66 18.92 8.69 -5.96
C ASP A 66 20.03 7.68 -6.28
N SER A 67 20.23 6.70 -5.39
CA SER A 67 21.18 5.60 -5.57
C SER A 67 20.64 4.43 -6.40
N VAL A 68 19.35 4.41 -6.72
CA VAL A 68 18.75 3.34 -7.52
C VAL A 68 19.25 3.44 -8.97
N ALA A 69 19.79 2.33 -9.48
CA ALA A 69 20.28 2.26 -10.85
C ALA A 69 19.18 2.67 -11.85
N GLY A 70 19.48 3.68 -12.67
CA GLY A 70 18.55 4.19 -13.68
C GLY A 70 17.45 5.11 -13.15
N ILE A 71 17.49 5.55 -11.89
CA ILE A 71 16.46 6.41 -11.29
C ILE A 71 16.19 7.69 -12.10
N ALA A 72 17.24 8.35 -12.62
CA ALA A 72 17.09 9.55 -13.43
C ALA A 72 16.25 9.30 -14.69
N ALA A 73 16.50 8.18 -15.38
CA ALA A 73 15.73 7.78 -16.54
C ALA A 73 14.28 7.41 -16.17
N ILE A 74 14.07 6.73 -15.03
CA ILE A 74 12.74 6.37 -14.54
C ILE A 74 11.93 7.63 -14.17
N ARG A 75 12.53 8.59 -13.48
CA ARG A 75 11.91 9.90 -13.17
C ARG A 75 11.59 10.68 -14.44
N ALA A 76 12.46 10.65 -15.46
CA ALA A 76 12.18 11.28 -16.75
C ALA A 76 10.92 10.70 -17.43
N LYS A 77 10.70 9.37 -17.36
CA LYS A 77 9.49 8.73 -17.91
C LYS A 77 8.18 9.19 -17.25
N ARG A 78 8.22 9.62 -15.99
CA ARG A 78 7.03 10.14 -15.27
C ARG A 78 6.51 11.42 -15.91
N TYR A 79 7.41 12.26 -16.39
CA TYR A 79 7.12 13.56 -17.00
C TYR A 79 7.16 13.52 -18.53
N ALA A 80 7.33 12.34 -19.12
CA ALA A 80 7.47 12.19 -20.56
C ALA A 80 6.14 12.43 -21.28
N THR A 81 6.17 13.27 -22.31
CA THR A 81 5.03 13.51 -23.22
C THR A 81 4.98 12.53 -24.39
N LYS A 82 5.99 11.66 -24.52
CA LYS A 82 6.11 10.62 -25.53
C LYS A 82 6.62 9.33 -24.90
N SER A 83 6.33 8.20 -25.55
CA SER A 83 6.83 6.88 -25.17
C SER A 83 8.37 6.87 -25.07
N PRO A 84 8.96 6.13 -24.11
CA PRO A 84 8.31 5.25 -23.13
C PRO A 84 7.75 6.00 -21.92
N TYR A 85 6.49 5.69 -21.57
CA TYR A 85 5.83 6.22 -20.37
C TYR A 85 6.20 5.42 -19.12
N TYR A 86 6.11 6.08 -17.96
CA TYR A 86 6.22 5.43 -16.65
C TYR A 86 5.17 4.33 -16.50
N ASN A 87 5.58 3.17 -15.99
CA ASN A 87 4.69 2.04 -15.74
C ASN A 87 5.09 1.27 -14.47
N ILE A 88 4.27 0.29 -14.10
CA ILE A 88 4.45 -0.50 -12.87
C ILE A 88 5.80 -1.23 -12.79
N ASN A 89 6.42 -1.56 -13.93
CA ASN A 89 7.72 -2.23 -13.91
C ASN A 89 8.82 -1.26 -13.49
N ASP A 90 8.67 0.03 -13.80
CA ASP A 90 9.57 1.08 -13.29
C ASP A 90 9.39 1.25 -11.77
N SER A 91 8.14 1.22 -11.26
CA SER A 91 7.89 1.17 -9.81
C SER A 91 8.56 -0.05 -9.19
N ARG A 92 8.35 -1.24 -9.77
CA ARG A 92 8.94 -2.49 -9.28
C ARG A 92 10.47 -2.42 -9.22
N SER A 93 11.14 -1.85 -10.21
CA SER A 93 12.60 -1.76 -10.19
C SER A 93 13.12 -0.86 -9.06
N VAL A 94 12.38 0.20 -8.73
CA VAL A 94 12.73 1.13 -7.65
C VAL A 94 12.42 0.53 -6.28
N PHE A 95 11.17 0.18 -6.02
CA PHE A 95 10.73 -0.25 -4.68
C PHE A 95 11.15 -1.68 -4.30
N ARG A 96 11.81 -2.42 -5.20
CA ARG A 96 12.39 -3.72 -4.87
C ARG A 96 13.56 -3.62 -3.89
N SER A 97 14.32 -2.51 -3.91
CA SER A 97 15.35 -2.25 -2.88
C SER A 97 14.78 -2.23 -1.47
N ASP A 98 13.52 -1.82 -1.37
CA ASP A 98 12.80 -1.65 -0.11
C ASP A 98 12.10 -2.93 0.35
N GLN A 99 12.28 -4.02 -0.41
CA GLN A 99 11.73 -5.33 -0.15
C GLN A 99 10.21 -5.32 0.07
N PHE A 100 9.47 -4.49 -0.68
CA PHE A 100 7.99 -4.47 -0.64
C PHE A 100 7.38 -5.87 -0.76
N TYR A 101 8.00 -6.75 -1.54
CA TYR A 101 7.58 -8.13 -1.73
C TYR A 101 7.64 -9.02 -0.47
N ALA A 102 8.34 -8.59 0.58
CA ALA A 102 8.53 -9.31 1.84
C ALA A 102 7.78 -8.65 3.01
N LYS A 103 6.97 -7.62 2.73
CA LYS A 103 6.19 -6.89 3.75
C LYS A 103 4.79 -7.50 3.84
N LYS A 104 4.47 -7.98 5.05
CA LYS A 104 3.20 -8.64 5.38
C LYS A 104 2.19 -7.61 5.87
N VAL A 105 1.00 -7.61 5.30
CA VAL A 105 -0.15 -6.82 5.77
C VAL A 105 -1.15 -7.74 6.44
N TRP A 106 -1.71 -7.30 7.56
CA TRP A 106 -2.74 -8.02 8.30
C TRP A 106 -4.11 -7.49 7.96
N TYR A 107 -5.05 -8.39 7.70
CA TYR A 107 -6.49 -8.12 7.72
C TYR A 107 -7.02 -8.39 9.14
N ILE A 108 -7.20 -7.31 9.89
CA ILE A 108 -7.48 -7.32 11.32
C ILE A 108 -8.75 -8.11 11.66
N PRO A 109 -9.90 -7.91 10.99
CA PRO A 109 -11.15 -8.58 11.36
C PRO A 109 -11.12 -10.11 11.36
N ARG A 110 -10.15 -10.74 10.68
CA ARG A 110 -10.02 -12.21 10.63
C ARG A 110 -8.71 -12.75 11.17
N SER A 111 -7.79 -11.91 11.60
CA SER A 111 -6.42 -12.36 11.93
C SER A 111 -5.74 -13.07 10.76
N ASP A 112 -6.10 -12.69 9.53
CA ASP A 112 -5.47 -13.20 8.31
C ASP A 112 -4.38 -12.22 7.86
N SER A 113 -3.42 -12.69 7.08
CA SER A 113 -2.37 -11.82 6.52
C SER A 113 -1.92 -12.26 5.15
N SER A 114 -1.41 -11.31 4.38
CA SER A 114 -0.95 -11.53 3.00
C SER A 114 0.30 -10.68 2.69
N PHE A 115 0.95 -11.01 1.57
CA PHE A 115 2.07 -10.25 1.02
C PHE A 115 1.62 -9.62 -0.32
N PRO A 116 0.99 -8.43 -0.30
CA PRO A 116 0.26 -7.91 -1.46
C PRO A 116 1.15 -7.63 -2.70
N TRP A 117 2.45 -7.44 -2.47
CA TRP A 117 3.46 -7.20 -3.50
C TRP A 117 4.42 -8.38 -3.72
N HIS A 118 4.10 -9.58 -3.21
CA HIS A 118 5.01 -10.74 -3.23
C HIS A 118 5.56 -11.08 -4.63
N ALA A 119 4.74 -10.90 -5.67
CA ALA A 119 5.13 -11.14 -7.06
C ALA A 119 6.38 -10.34 -7.48
N TRP A 120 6.65 -9.18 -6.86
CA TRP A 120 7.84 -8.38 -7.12
C TRP A 120 9.15 -8.99 -6.62
N GLN A 121 9.10 -10.09 -5.86
CA GLN A 121 10.27 -10.94 -5.60
C GLN A 121 10.85 -11.46 -6.92
N GLN A 122 10.02 -11.66 -7.95
CA GLN A 122 10.46 -12.01 -9.30
C GLN A 122 10.64 -10.74 -10.13
N LYS A 123 11.74 -10.66 -10.89
CA LYS A 123 12.13 -9.42 -11.62
C LYS A 123 11.12 -9.01 -12.70
N THR A 124 10.26 -9.93 -13.13
CA THR A 124 9.39 -9.78 -14.30
C THR A 124 7.90 -9.93 -13.98
N LYS A 125 7.52 -10.23 -12.73
CA LYS A 125 6.11 -10.45 -12.37
C LYS A 125 5.49 -9.27 -11.64
N ASN A 126 4.20 -9.09 -11.85
CA ASN A 126 3.35 -8.16 -11.12
C ASN A 126 2.25 -8.94 -10.38
N PRO A 127 1.69 -8.38 -9.30
CA PRO A 127 0.60 -9.03 -8.57
C PRO A 127 -0.61 -9.30 -9.47
N THR A 128 -1.35 -10.37 -9.18
CA THR A 128 -2.56 -10.74 -9.92
C THR A 128 -3.62 -9.64 -9.86
N TRP A 129 -3.77 -8.97 -8.72
CA TRP A 129 -4.71 -7.86 -8.57
C TRP A 129 -4.37 -6.68 -9.47
N TRP A 130 -3.09 -6.42 -9.76
CA TRP A 130 -2.66 -5.36 -10.67
C TRP A 130 -3.04 -5.69 -12.12
N ALA A 131 -2.90 -6.96 -12.52
CA ALA A 131 -3.38 -7.42 -13.83
C ALA A 131 -4.90 -7.28 -13.95
N SER A 132 -5.66 -7.67 -12.92
CA SER A 132 -7.11 -7.48 -12.88
C SER A 132 -7.51 -6.01 -12.93
N TYR A 133 -6.82 -5.14 -12.18
CA TYR A 133 -7.00 -3.69 -12.25
C TYR A 133 -6.82 -3.18 -13.68
N ASN A 134 -5.71 -3.54 -14.35
CA ASN A 134 -5.46 -3.09 -15.72
C ASN A 134 -6.51 -3.59 -16.70
N ASN A 135 -6.94 -4.86 -16.60
CA ASN A 135 -7.99 -5.39 -17.46
C ASN A 135 -9.31 -4.64 -17.27
N VAL A 136 -9.73 -4.41 -16.02
CA VAL A 136 -10.95 -3.64 -15.70
C VAL A 136 -10.82 -2.17 -16.10
N LYS A 137 -9.62 -1.59 -16.05
CA LYS A 137 -9.33 -0.22 -16.49
C LYS A 137 -9.52 -0.04 -18.00
N HIS A 138 -9.10 -1.03 -18.79
CA HIS A 138 -9.17 -0.96 -20.26
C HIS A 138 -10.49 -1.44 -20.84
N ASP A 139 -11.16 -2.41 -20.20
CA ASP A 139 -12.50 -2.86 -20.59
C ASP A 139 -13.28 -3.29 -19.33
N ARG A 140 -13.95 -2.31 -18.72
CA ARG A 140 -14.66 -2.50 -17.45
C ARG A 140 -15.80 -3.50 -17.58
N PHE A 141 -16.58 -3.43 -18.65
CA PHE A 141 -17.77 -4.26 -18.80
C PHE A 141 -17.40 -5.71 -19.15
N GLY A 142 -16.43 -5.92 -20.05
CA GLY A 142 -15.96 -7.27 -20.38
C GLY A 142 -15.15 -7.92 -19.26
N ASN A 143 -14.48 -7.14 -18.40
CA ASN A 143 -13.61 -7.68 -17.35
C ASN A 143 -14.12 -7.49 -15.92
N ILE A 144 -15.37 -7.07 -15.70
CA ILE A 144 -15.92 -6.82 -14.35
C ILE A 144 -15.78 -8.04 -13.43
N SER A 145 -15.87 -9.25 -14.00
CA SER A 145 -15.71 -10.51 -13.26
C SER A 145 -14.32 -10.69 -12.65
N GLN A 146 -13.32 -9.89 -13.04
CA GLN A 146 -11.99 -9.87 -12.43
C GLN A 146 -11.94 -9.04 -11.14
N ALA A 147 -12.88 -8.10 -10.94
CA ALA A 147 -13.05 -7.33 -9.72
C ALA A 147 -13.76 -8.15 -8.62
N LYS A 148 -13.14 -9.27 -8.28
CA LYS A 148 -13.63 -10.20 -7.25
C LYS A 148 -13.24 -9.71 -5.86
N LEU A 149 -14.02 -10.07 -4.85
CA LEU A 149 -13.80 -9.66 -3.46
C LEU A 149 -12.37 -9.97 -2.97
N GLY A 150 -11.84 -11.15 -3.29
CA GLY A 150 -10.44 -11.50 -2.98
C GLY A 150 -9.42 -10.62 -3.71
N THR A 151 -9.65 -10.32 -4.99
CA THR A 151 -8.80 -9.41 -5.78
C THR A 151 -8.79 -8.01 -5.17
N VAL A 152 -9.95 -7.50 -4.80
CA VAL A 152 -10.10 -6.16 -4.20
C VAL A 152 -9.43 -6.11 -2.83
N MET A 153 -9.58 -7.14 -1.99
CA MET A 153 -8.86 -7.21 -0.72
C MET A 153 -7.34 -7.09 -0.91
N HIS A 154 -6.77 -7.85 -1.85
CA HIS A 154 -5.33 -7.77 -2.11
C HIS A 154 -4.90 -6.39 -2.65
N ALA A 155 -5.75 -5.74 -3.45
CA ALA A 155 -5.50 -4.38 -3.92
C ALA A 155 -5.56 -3.36 -2.76
N MET A 156 -6.51 -3.50 -1.84
CA MET A 156 -6.63 -2.67 -0.63
C MET A 156 -5.40 -2.81 0.27
N GLU A 157 -4.96 -4.04 0.56
CA GLU A 157 -3.74 -4.30 1.33
C GLU A 157 -2.50 -3.71 0.64
N ALA A 158 -2.44 -3.81 -0.70
CA ALA A 158 -1.36 -3.24 -1.48
C ALA A 158 -1.31 -1.72 -1.38
N THR A 159 -2.46 -1.05 -1.52
CA THR A 159 -2.59 0.41 -1.38
C THR A 159 -2.27 0.88 0.02
N PHE A 160 -2.77 0.18 1.05
CA PHE A 160 -2.42 0.45 2.44
C PHE A 160 -0.91 0.40 2.66
N LEU A 161 -0.25 -0.67 2.20
CA LEU A 161 1.19 -0.80 2.35
C LEU A 161 1.94 0.32 1.62
N SER A 162 1.54 0.63 0.38
CA SER A 162 2.15 1.72 -0.39
C SER A 162 2.04 3.05 0.34
N LEU A 163 0.90 3.32 0.96
CA LEU A 163 0.64 4.55 1.72
C LEU A 163 1.60 4.66 2.92
N ILE A 164 1.65 3.64 3.78
CA ILE A 164 2.42 3.71 5.03
C ILE A 164 3.94 3.59 4.84
N GLN A 165 4.38 2.97 3.73
CA GLN A 165 5.80 2.81 3.42
C GLN A 165 6.40 4.07 2.81
N THR A 166 5.57 4.92 2.17
CA THR A 166 6.01 6.18 1.57
C THR A 166 6.30 7.22 2.65
N LEU A 167 7.55 7.70 2.72
CA LEU A 167 7.97 8.66 3.75
C LEU A 167 7.15 9.95 3.73
N ASP A 168 6.79 10.42 2.54
CA ASP A 168 6.09 11.70 2.33
C ASP A 168 4.77 11.79 3.10
N PHE A 169 4.18 10.65 3.48
CA PHE A 169 2.89 10.59 4.18
C PHE A 169 3.03 10.27 5.67
N ARG A 170 4.22 9.87 6.14
CA ARG A 170 4.36 9.33 7.51
C ARG A 170 4.10 10.35 8.60
N GLU A 171 4.51 11.59 8.39
CA GLU A 171 4.24 12.67 9.35
C GLU A 171 2.73 12.83 9.59
N ASP A 172 1.94 12.92 8.51
CA ASP A 172 0.48 13.06 8.61
C ASP A 172 -0.18 11.79 9.13
N LEU A 173 0.29 10.61 8.72
CA LEU A 173 -0.18 9.32 9.27
C LEU A 173 0.09 9.20 10.79
N ILE A 174 1.19 9.74 11.30
CA ILE A 174 1.50 9.80 12.73
C ILE A 174 0.54 10.77 13.44
N LYS A 175 0.34 11.98 12.88
CA LYS A 175 -0.57 12.99 13.44
C LYS A 175 -2.02 12.51 13.50
N LEU A 176 -2.44 11.72 12.51
CA LEU A 176 -3.77 11.09 12.45
C LEU A 176 -3.88 9.84 13.36
N GLY A 177 -2.81 9.42 14.00
CA GLY A 177 -2.80 8.24 14.88
C GLY A 177 -2.89 6.90 14.14
N ILE A 178 -2.70 6.90 12.81
CA ILE A 178 -2.64 5.67 12.00
C ILE A 178 -1.32 4.96 12.24
N ILE A 179 -0.20 5.69 12.19
CA ILE A 179 1.10 5.18 12.65
C ILE A 179 1.26 5.56 14.13
N ARG A 180 1.49 4.56 14.97
CA ARG A 180 1.53 4.72 16.43
C ARG A 180 2.52 3.77 17.09
N SER A 181 2.77 4.03 18.37
CA SER A 181 3.60 3.20 19.23
C SER A 181 3.00 3.16 20.63
N PRO A 182 3.03 2.00 21.32
CA PRO A 182 2.66 1.93 22.73
C PRO A 182 3.75 2.49 23.65
N THR A 183 4.98 2.63 23.16
CA THR A 183 6.17 2.98 23.96
C THR A 183 6.76 4.34 23.61
N LEU A 184 6.38 4.92 22.47
CA LEU A 184 6.91 6.21 22.00
C LEU A 184 5.79 7.25 21.96
N ASN A 185 6.11 8.47 22.35
CA ASN A 185 5.24 9.61 22.14
C ASN A 185 5.28 10.11 20.68
N VAL A 186 4.39 11.05 20.34
CA VAL A 186 4.28 11.58 18.97
C VAL A 186 5.57 12.25 18.51
N ALA A 187 6.28 13.00 19.37
CA ALA A 187 7.51 13.67 18.98
C ALA A 187 8.64 12.67 18.66
N GLU A 188 8.76 11.60 19.44
CA GLU A 188 9.71 10.51 19.20
C GLU A 188 9.40 9.75 17.90
N LEU A 189 8.11 9.52 17.60
CA LEU A 189 7.68 8.93 16.34
C LEU A 189 7.98 9.85 15.15
N LEU A 190 7.72 11.14 15.27
CA LEU A 190 8.00 12.13 14.23
C LEU A 190 9.51 12.22 13.93
N ALA A 191 10.36 12.09 14.94
CA ALA A 191 11.81 12.02 14.75
C ALA A 191 12.25 10.81 13.89
N SER A 192 11.43 9.74 13.86
CA SER A 192 11.66 8.55 13.03
C SER A 192 10.91 8.58 11.68
N ALA A 193 10.06 9.59 11.42
CA ALA A 193 9.15 9.59 10.26
C ALA A 193 9.89 9.60 8.92
N THR A 194 11.06 10.22 8.87
CA THR A 194 11.92 10.31 7.66
C THR A 194 12.88 9.13 7.54
N SER A 195 12.91 8.23 8.52
CA SER A 195 13.81 7.08 8.53
C SER A 195 13.17 5.87 7.89
N TRP A 196 13.97 5.09 7.17
CA TRP A 196 13.51 3.86 6.57
C TRP A 196 13.52 2.71 7.58
N GLU A 197 12.88 1.60 7.21
CA GLU A 197 12.98 0.39 8.02
C GLU A 197 14.37 -0.25 7.89
N PRO A 198 14.98 -0.70 9.00
CA PRO A 198 14.48 -0.61 10.37
C PRO A 198 14.49 0.82 10.94
N LEU A 199 13.39 1.24 11.57
CA LEU A 199 13.30 2.57 12.19
C LEU A 199 14.32 2.70 13.33
N PRO A 200 14.94 3.88 13.54
CA PRO A 200 16.02 4.11 14.50
C PRO A 200 15.48 4.25 15.94
N THR A 201 14.62 3.35 16.35
CA THR A 201 14.01 3.30 17.68
C THR A 201 13.97 1.87 18.20
N ALA A 202 14.04 1.71 19.51
CA ALA A 202 13.82 0.42 20.17
C ALA A 202 12.32 0.10 20.34
N GLY A 203 11.46 1.12 20.25
CA GLY A 203 10.02 0.97 20.45
C GLY A 203 9.34 0.12 19.38
N ILE A 204 8.16 -0.39 19.71
CA ILE A 204 7.29 -1.05 18.73
C ILE A 204 6.57 0.05 17.95
N VAL A 205 6.66 0.01 16.61
CA VAL A 205 5.96 0.96 15.74
C VAL A 205 5.09 0.18 14.77
N PHE A 206 3.83 0.58 14.66
CA PHE A 206 2.90 -0.06 13.75
C PHE A 206 1.92 0.93 13.13
N ALA A 207 1.44 0.62 11.93
CA ALA A 207 0.32 1.27 11.29
C ALA A 207 -0.94 0.44 11.51
N LYS A 208 -2.06 1.09 11.84
CA LYS A 208 -3.37 0.45 12.00
C LYS A 208 -4.48 1.35 11.46
N THR A 209 -5.37 0.76 10.69
CA THR A 209 -6.70 1.31 10.36
C THR A 209 -7.80 0.37 10.86
N GLN A 210 -9.04 0.52 10.37
CA GLN A 210 -10.14 -0.36 10.77
C GLN A 210 -9.90 -1.81 10.33
N LEU A 211 -9.43 -1.99 9.10
CA LEU A 211 -9.26 -3.28 8.44
C LEU A 211 -7.82 -3.76 8.41
N PHE A 212 -6.84 -2.85 8.40
CA PHE A 212 -5.45 -3.23 8.09
C PHE A 212 -4.45 -2.91 9.19
N GLY A 213 -3.47 -3.80 9.34
CA GLY A 213 -2.36 -3.67 10.27
C GLY A 213 -1.01 -3.94 9.60
N TYR A 214 0.01 -3.17 9.97
CA TYR A 214 1.39 -3.41 9.57
C TYR A 214 2.35 -3.04 10.71
N LYS A 215 3.26 -3.93 11.09
CA LYS A 215 4.31 -3.66 12.08
C LYS A 215 5.60 -3.29 11.34
N PHE A 216 6.16 -2.12 11.63
CA PHE A 216 7.45 -1.71 11.09
C PHE A 216 8.58 -2.47 11.80
N LYS A 217 9.64 -2.80 11.06
CA LYS A 217 10.90 -3.19 11.66
C LYS A 217 11.51 -1.99 12.37
N THR A 218 12.07 -2.20 13.55
CA THR A 218 12.74 -1.18 14.35
C THR A 218 14.09 -1.72 14.83
N ALA A 219 15.00 -0.84 15.27
CA ALA A 219 16.29 -1.25 15.82
C ALA A 219 16.15 -2.21 17.01
N GLY A 220 15.06 -2.10 17.78
CA GLY A 220 14.74 -3.02 18.88
C GLY A 220 13.99 -4.29 18.47
N SER A 221 13.41 -4.33 17.27
CA SER A 221 12.64 -5.48 16.78
C SER A 221 12.71 -5.56 15.25
N LEU A 222 13.60 -6.39 14.74
CA LEU A 222 13.79 -6.62 13.30
C LEU A 222 12.72 -7.54 12.68
N GLU A 223 11.82 -8.07 13.50
CA GLU A 223 10.78 -9.01 13.08
C GLU A 223 9.47 -8.31 12.74
N ASN A 224 8.87 -8.73 11.62
CA ASN A 224 7.49 -8.40 11.28
C ASN A 224 6.53 -8.97 12.34
N ALA A 225 5.28 -8.50 12.37
CA ALA A 225 4.26 -9.10 13.25
C ALA A 225 4.01 -10.57 12.86
N THR A 226 4.12 -11.45 13.85
CA THR A 226 3.86 -12.90 13.75
C THR A 226 2.41 -13.24 14.04
N ASP A 227 1.74 -12.41 14.83
CA ASP A 227 0.33 -12.53 15.19
C ASP A 227 -0.35 -11.15 15.29
N ILE A 228 -1.67 -11.17 15.38
CA ILE A 228 -2.51 -9.96 15.35
C ILE A 228 -2.46 -9.15 16.65
N SER A 229 -2.00 -9.71 17.78
CA SER A 229 -2.08 -9.04 19.10
C SER A 229 -1.35 -7.70 19.13
N VAL A 230 -0.36 -7.51 18.26
CA VAL A 230 0.35 -6.23 18.07
C VAL A 230 -0.61 -5.08 17.71
N PHE A 231 -1.76 -5.39 17.11
CA PHE A 231 -2.73 -4.42 16.63
C PHE A 231 -3.97 -4.30 17.52
N LEU A 232 -4.18 -5.20 18.48
CA LEU A 232 -5.36 -5.20 19.37
C LEU A 232 -5.12 -4.28 20.57
#